data_AF-I3XU82-F1
#
_entry.id   AF-I3XU82-F1
#
_cell.length_a   1.000
_cell.length_b   1.000
_cell.length_c   1.000
_cell.angle_alpha   90.00
_cell.angle_beta   90.00
_cell.angle_gamma   90.00
#
_symmetry.space_group_name_H-M   'P 1'
#
loop_
_entity.id
_entity.type
_entity.pdbx_description
1 polymer ?
#
loop_
_entity_poly.entity_id
_entity_poly.type
_entity_poly.pdbx_seq_one_letter_code
_entity_poly.pdbx_strand_id
1 'polypeptide(L)'
;MDELIRLSIQLHLVFIVLLGLLIGINLYLLNSDRTFVKLSKRLELLAPQYYIILSAIFFTGIIVMAVQQFHFSVSLGVMIIVWGGMIAFGIKGRRMYKKIERTESSQKAYKQFASKKYALALLALLATSIFFYTVH
;
A
#
# COMPACT_ATOMS: atom_id res chain seq x y z
N MET A 1 -13.10 -23.60 -14.94
CA MET A 1 -12.94 -23.19 -13.52
C MET A 1 -11.48 -22.84 -13.24
N ASP A 2 -10.53 -23.67 -13.65
CA ASP A 2 -9.09 -23.44 -13.41
C ASP A 2 -8.53 -22.18 -14.10
N GLU A 3 -9.00 -21.83 -15.29
CA GLU A 3 -8.56 -20.61 -15.97
C GLU A 3 -8.99 -19.33 -15.24
N LEU A 4 -10.20 -19.31 -14.67
CA LEU A 4 -10.71 -18.17 -13.88
C LEU A 4 -9.93 -18.03 -12.57
N ILE A 5 -9.62 -19.15 -11.90
CA ILE A 5 -8.78 -19.18 -10.69
C ILE A 5 -7.40 -18.60 -11.00
N ARG A 6 -6.75 -19.13 -12.04
CA ARG A 6 -5.41 -18.73 -12.45
C ARG A 6 -5.35 -17.25 -12.83
N LEU A 7 -6.33 -16.79 -13.61
CA LEU A 7 -6.43 -15.38 -14.00
C LEU A 7 -6.62 -14.46 -12.78
N SER A 8 -7.50 -14.84 -11.85
CA SER A 8 -7.75 -14.06 -10.63
C SER A 8 -6.51 -13.92 -9.76
N ILE A 9 -5.78 -15.02 -9.55
CA ILE A 9 -4.51 -15.02 -8.79
C ILE A 9 -3.45 -14.19 -9.50
N GLN A 10 -3.28 -14.35 -10.81
CA GLN A 10 -2.33 -13.56 -11.60
C GLN A 10 -2.63 -12.07 -11.52
N LEU A 11 -3.90 -11.69 -11.64
CA LEU A 11 -4.31 -10.30 -11.56
C LEU A 11 -4.05 -9.72 -10.16
N HIS A 12 -4.30 -10.48 -9.10
CA HIS A 12 -3.98 -10.10 -7.73
C HIS A 12 -2.47 -9.84 -7.55
N LEU A 13 -1.62 -10.74 -8.06
CA LEU A 13 -0.17 -10.59 -8.03
C LEU A 13 0.31 -9.35 -8.81
N VAL A 14 -0.26 -9.08 -9.98
CA VAL A 14 0.05 -7.87 -10.75
C VAL A 14 -0.24 -6.61 -9.94
N PHE A 15 -1.39 -6.55 -9.26
CA PHE A 15 -1.70 -5.39 -8.41
C PHE A 15 -0.77 -5.27 -7.19
N ILE A 16 -0.33 -6.38 -6.59
CA ILE A 16 0.67 -6.36 -5.51
C ILE A 16 2.01 -5.78 -6.02
N VAL A 17 2.49 -6.20 -7.19
CA VAL A 17 3.71 -5.66 -7.81
C VAL A 17 3.57 -4.17 -8.11
N LEU A 18 2.44 -3.76 -8.69
CA LEU A 18 2.14 -2.35 -8.95
C LEU A 18 2.11 -1.52 -7.67
N LEU A 19 1.54 -2.05 -6.58
CA LEU A 19 1.53 -1.38 -5.28
C LEU A 19 2.96 -1.21 -4.74
N GLY A 20 3.79 -2.25 -4.81
CA GLY A 20 5.20 -2.20 -4.41
C GLY A 20 5.98 -1.13 -5.19
N LEU A 21 5.80 -1.09 -6.52
CA LEU A 21 6.42 -0.09 -7.40
C LEU A 21 5.96 1.33 -7.04
N LEU A 22 4.66 1.54 -6.80
CA LEU A 22 4.13 2.85 -6.41
C LEU A 22 4.64 3.30 -5.03
N ILE A 23 4.76 2.38 -4.07
CA ILE A 23 5.37 2.67 -2.75
C ILE A 23 6.84 3.04 -2.92
N GLY A 24 7.59 2.31 -3.76
CA GLY A 24 8.99 2.60 -4.07
C GLY A 24 9.18 3.98 -4.70
N ILE A 25 8.36 4.34 -5.69
CA ILE A 25 8.37 5.69 -6.30
C ILE A 25 8.07 6.76 -5.24
N ASN A 26 7.08 6.54 -4.38
CA ASN A 26 6.76 7.49 -3.31
C ASN A 26 7.94 7.67 -2.33
N LEU A 27 8.63 6.60 -1.93
CA LEU A 27 9.83 6.67 -1.09
C LEU A 27 10.97 7.43 -1.77
N TYR A 28 11.22 7.13 -3.04
CA TYR A 28 12.25 7.79 -3.83
C TYR A 28 11.99 9.30 -3.95
N LEU A 29 10.78 9.70 -4.33
CA LEU A 29 10.37 11.11 -4.42
C LEU A 29 10.51 11.83 -3.08
N LEU A 30 10.10 11.18 -2.00
CA LEU A 30 10.19 11.73 -0.66
C LEU A 30 11.66 12.00 -0.28
N ASN A 31 12.59 11.13 -0.64
CA ASN A 31 14.01 11.30 -0.35
C ASN A 31 14.70 12.31 -1.30
N SER A 32 14.28 12.38 -2.58
CA SER A 32 14.93 13.20 -3.61
C SER A 32 14.54 14.68 -3.58
N ASP A 33 13.29 15.04 -3.24
CA ASP A 33 12.83 16.42 -3.33
C ASP A 33 13.25 17.26 -2.11
N ARG A 34 13.97 18.36 -2.36
CA ARG A 34 14.38 19.35 -1.34
C ARG A 34 13.31 20.41 -1.04
N THR A 35 12.34 20.59 -1.94
CA THR A 35 11.27 21.59 -1.78
C THR A 35 9.94 20.92 -1.40
N PHE A 36 9.48 21.16 -0.18
CA PHE A 36 8.27 20.55 0.37
C PHE A 36 7.02 20.83 -0.47
N VAL A 37 6.87 22.02 -1.03
CA VAL A 37 5.67 22.43 -1.81
C VAL A 37 5.51 21.61 -3.09
N LYS A 38 6.62 21.35 -3.82
CA LYS A 38 6.58 20.51 -5.03
C LYS A 38 6.34 19.05 -4.68
N LEU A 39 6.95 18.58 -3.59
CA LEU A 39 6.78 17.24 -3.05
C LEU A 39 5.33 16.97 -2.60
N SER A 40 4.72 17.92 -1.88
CA SER A 40 3.34 17.86 -1.38
C SER A 40 2.33 17.69 -2.51
N LYS A 41 2.43 18.51 -3.58
CA LYS A 41 1.55 18.39 -4.75
C LYS A 41 1.69 17.04 -5.47
N ARG A 42 2.91 16.52 -5.60
CA ARG A 42 3.16 15.21 -6.23
C ARG A 42 2.61 14.06 -5.38
N LEU A 43 2.85 14.09 -4.07
CA LEU A 43 2.31 13.10 -3.13
C LEU A 43 0.77 13.09 -3.13
N GLU A 44 0.15 14.26 -3.26
CA GLU A 44 -1.30 14.40 -3.34
C GLU A 44 -1.87 13.82 -4.64
N LEU A 45 -1.15 13.91 -5.76
CA LEU A 45 -1.54 13.30 -7.03
C LEU A 45 -1.31 11.78 -7.08
N LEU A 46 -0.32 11.27 -6.34
CA LEU A 46 -0.05 9.83 -6.22
C LEU A 46 -0.98 9.13 -5.23
N ALA A 47 -1.57 9.86 -4.28
CA ALA A 47 -2.48 9.27 -3.29
C ALA A 47 -3.73 8.61 -3.92
N PRO A 48 -4.45 9.22 -4.87
CA PRO A 48 -5.55 8.56 -5.58
C PRO A 48 -5.13 7.25 -6.25
N GLN A 49 -3.97 7.22 -6.91
CA GLN A 49 -3.45 6.02 -7.58
C GLN A 49 -3.21 4.90 -6.58
N TYR A 50 -2.65 5.23 -5.41
CA TYR A 50 -2.44 4.29 -4.32
C TYR A 50 -3.75 3.64 -3.85
N TYR A 51 -4.80 4.43 -3.65
CA TYR A 51 -6.09 3.90 -3.21
C TYR A 51 -6.81 3.11 -4.29
N ILE A 52 -6.66 3.46 -5.57
CA ILE A 52 -7.22 2.68 -6.69
C ILE A 52 -6.59 1.28 -6.70
N ILE A 53 -5.26 1.19 -6.63
CA ILE A 53 -4.57 -0.10 -6.60
C ILE A 53 -4.96 -0.89 -5.35
N LEU A 54 -5.02 -0.23 -4.18
CA LEU A 54 -5.40 -0.88 -2.93
C LEU A 54 -6.84 -1.44 -2.96
N SER A 55 -7.76 -0.74 -3.61
CA SER A 55 -9.13 -1.22 -3.88
C SER A 55 -9.14 -2.40 -4.87
N ALA A 56 -8.30 -2.36 -5.91
CA ALA A 56 -8.18 -3.47 -6.85
C ALA A 56 -7.63 -4.74 -6.19
N ILE A 57 -6.65 -4.61 -5.27
CA ILE A 57 -6.14 -5.71 -4.44
C ILE A 57 -7.25 -6.28 -3.56
N PHE A 58 -8.03 -5.43 -2.90
CA PHE A 58 -9.15 -5.87 -2.08
C PHE A 58 -10.17 -6.66 -2.89
N PHE A 59 -10.59 -6.11 -4.03
CA PHE A 59 -11.58 -6.71 -4.90
C PHE A 59 -11.10 -8.06 -5.46
N THR A 60 -9.88 -8.12 -5.97
CA THR A 60 -9.30 -9.39 -6.47
C THR A 60 -9.11 -10.39 -5.33
N GLY A 61 -8.76 -9.96 -4.13
CA GLY A 61 -8.70 -10.82 -2.94
C GLY A 61 -10.06 -11.44 -2.60
N ILE A 62 -11.15 -10.67 -2.70
CA ILE A 62 -12.52 -11.21 -2.52
C ILE A 62 -12.86 -12.24 -3.58
N ILE A 63 -12.51 -12.01 -4.85
CA ILE A 63 -12.75 -12.99 -5.91
C ILE A 63 -11.99 -14.29 -5.61
N VAL A 64 -10.70 -14.22 -5.25
CA VAL A 64 -9.92 -15.41 -4.90
C VAL A 64 -10.55 -16.15 -3.73
N MET A 65 -10.99 -15.44 -2.67
CA MET A 65 -11.71 -16.05 -1.54
C MET A 65 -13.00 -16.75 -1.98
N ALA A 66 -13.82 -16.09 -2.80
CA ALA A 66 -15.10 -16.63 -3.25
C ALA A 66 -14.90 -17.91 -4.08
N VAL A 67 -13.90 -17.93 -4.96
CA VAL A 67 -13.60 -19.12 -5.76
C VAL A 67 -13.06 -20.27 -4.91
N GLN A 68 -12.34 -19.96 -3.84
CA GLN A 68 -11.90 -20.95 -2.83
C GLN A 68 -12.99 -21.31 -1.81
N GLN A 69 -14.27 -21.00 -2.07
CA GLN A 69 -15.40 -21.28 -1.17
C GLN A 69 -15.21 -20.69 0.24
N PHE A 70 -14.53 -19.55 0.34
CA PHE A 70 -14.23 -18.84 1.58
C PHE A 70 -13.48 -19.69 2.63
N HIS A 71 -12.63 -20.61 2.17
CA HIS A 71 -11.74 -21.33 3.08
C HIS A 71 -10.74 -20.36 3.71
N PHE A 72 -10.91 -20.06 5.00
CA PHE A 72 -10.06 -19.12 5.72
C PHE A 72 -8.72 -19.77 6.09
N SER A 73 -7.63 -19.25 5.52
CA SER A 73 -6.27 -19.59 5.90
C SER A 73 -5.65 -18.50 6.77
N VAL A 74 -4.61 -18.85 7.55
CA VAL A 74 -3.84 -17.88 8.33
C VAL A 74 -3.23 -16.81 7.41
N SER A 75 -2.74 -17.20 6.22
CA SER A 75 -2.20 -16.26 5.22
C SER A 75 -3.22 -15.21 4.79
N LEU A 76 -4.46 -15.62 4.54
CA LEU A 76 -5.54 -14.71 4.19
C LEU A 76 -5.80 -13.70 5.33
N GLY A 77 -5.82 -14.16 6.58
CA GLY A 77 -5.96 -13.29 7.75
C GLY A 77 -4.87 -12.22 7.83
N VAL A 78 -3.61 -12.61 7.60
CA VAL A 78 -2.47 -11.67 7.57
C VAL A 78 -2.63 -10.64 6.44
N MET A 79 -3.03 -11.06 5.24
CA MET A 79 -3.25 -10.16 4.10
C MET A 79 -4.32 -9.09 4.41
N ILE A 80 -5.44 -9.49 5.02
CA ILE A 80 -6.52 -8.56 5.41
C ILE A 80 -6.03 -7.57 6.45
N ILE A 81 -5.27 -8.02 7.46
CA ILE A 81 -4.70 -7.15 8.49
C ILE A 81 -3.74 -6.12 7.88
N VAL A 82 -2.84 -6.55 6.99
CA VAL A 82 -1.88 -5.67 6.32
C VAL A 82 -2.59 -4.65 5.45
N TRP A 83 -3.58 -5.09 4.67
CA TRP A 83 -4.41 -4.21 3.85
C TRP A 83 -5.16 -3.17 4.70
N GLY A 84 -5.81 -3.59 5.79
CA GLY A 84 -6.51 -2.69 6.71
C GLY A 84 -5.55 -1.69 7.38
N GLY A 85 -4.36 -2.15 7.77
CA GLY A 85 -3.29 -1.30 8.29
C GLY A 85 -2.86 -0.23 7.30
N MET A 86 -2.68 -0.59 6.01
CA MET A 86 -2.34 0.36 4.95
C MET A 86 -3.40 1.47 4.79
N ILE A 87 -4.69 1.14 4.90
CA ILE A 87 -5.78 2.13 4.90
C ILE A 87 -5.69 3.04 6.12
N ALA A 88 -5.57 2.46 7.32
CA ALA A 88 -5.50 3.21 8.57
C ALA A 88 -4.33 4.21 8.58
N PHE A 89 -3.15 3.77 8.15
CA PHE A 89 -1.98 4.64 7.99
C PHE A 89 -2.18 5.70 6.91
N GLY A 90 -2.88 5.39 5.83
CA GLY A 90 -3.27 6.37 4.80
C GLY A 90 -4.15 7.48 5.36
N ILE A 91 -5.19 7.12 6.13
CA ILE A 91 -6.09 8.07 6.79
C ILE A 91 -5.32 8.94 7.78
N LYS A 92 -4.46 8.34 8.61
CA LYS A 92 -3.61 9.06 9.56
C LYS A 92 -2.66 10.04 8.84
N GLY A 93 -2.05 9.62 7.73
CA GLY A 93 -1.18 10.46 6.91
C GLY A 93 -1.91 11.67 6.32
N ARG A 94 -3.15 11.49 5.84
CA ARG A 94 -3.96 12.60 5.33
C ARG A 94 -4.37 13.58 6.43
N ARG A 95 -4.73 13.09 7.62
CA ARG A 95 -5.02 13.95 8.79
C ARG A 95 -3.79 14.75 9.18
N MET A 96 -2.61 14.14 9.16
CA MET A 96 -1.37 14.84 9.49
C MET A 96 -1.00 15.88 8.44
N TYR A 97 -1.17 15.57 7.15
CA TYR A 97 -0.95 16.49 6.05
C TYR A 97 -1.79 17.77 6.17
N LYS A 98 -3.07 17.65 6.53
CA LYS A 98 -3.96 18.80 6.76
C LYS A 98 -3.52 19.71 7.93
N LYS A 99 -2.71 19.20 8.85
CA LYS A 99 -2.22 19.92 10.04
C LYS A 99 -0.82 20.51 9.86
N ILE A 100 -0.25 20.42 8.66
CA ILE A 100 1.10 20.93 8.41
C ILE A 100 1.04 22.46 8.32
N GLU A 101 1.75 23.11 9.22
CA GLU A 101 2.03 24.53 9.14
C GLU A 101 3.17 24.81 8.15
N ARG A 102 3.26 26.02 7.63
CA ARG A 102 4.35 26.44 6.71
C ARG A 102 5.74 26.57 7.39
N THR A 103 5.90 26.00 8.58
CA THR A 103 7.16 25.96 9.32
C THR A 103 8.04 24.79 8.86
N GLU A 104 9.35 25.00 8.76
CA GLU A 104 10.30 23.95 8.33
C GLU A 104 10.28 22.72 9.26
N SER A 105 10.05 22.94 10.56
CA SER A 105 9.94 21.88 11.57
C SER A 105 8.76 20.94 11.30
N SER A 106 7.59 21.50 10.98
CA SER A 106 6.37 20.74 10.64
C SER A 106 6.54 19.93 9.36
N GLN A 107 7.19 20.52 8.35
CA GLN A 107 7.49 19.85 7.08
C GLN A 107 8.47 18.68 7.26
N LYS A 108 9.51 18.86 8.08
CA LYS A 108 10.49 17.80 8.39
C LYS A 108 9.85 16.65 9.16
N ALA A 109 8.98 16.95 10.13
CA ALA A 109 8.22 15.95 10.88
C ALA A 109 7.30 15.12 9.97
N TYR A 110 6.60 15.78 9.03
CA TYR A 110 5.79 15.07 8.03
C TYR A 110 6.63 14.18 7.12
N LYS A 111 7.76 14.69 6.62
CA LYS A 111 8.67 13.92 5.77
C LYS A 111 9.13 12.64 6.48
N GLN A 112 9.56 12.73 7.74
CA GLN A 112 9.98 11.56 8.53
C GLN A 112 8.83 10.56 8.74
N PHE A 113 7.63 11.04 9.07
CA PHE A 113 6.45 10.18 9.21
C PHE A 113 6.09 9.49 7.89
N ALA A 114 6.07 10.22 6.79
CA ALA A 114 5.74 9.69 5.48
C ALA A 114 6.78 8.64 5.03
N SER A 115 8.07 8.88 5.28
CA SER A 115 9.14 7.91 5.00
C SER A 115 8.92 6.63 5.79
N LYS A 116 8.68 6.73 7.11
CA LYS A 116 8.39 5.58 7.96
C LYS A 116 7.13 4.84 7.53
N LYS A 117 6.07 5.55 7.15
CA LYS A 117 4.81 4.98 6.65
C LYS A 117 5.05 4.14 5.40
N TYR A 118 5.71 4.70 4.39
CA TYR A 118 5.94 3.98 3.14
C TYR A 118 6.97 2.85 3.31
N ALA A 119 7.99 3.01 4.15
CA ALA A 119 8.94 1.95 4.47
C ALA A 119 8.24 0.78 5.19
N LEU A 120 7.39 1.07 6.17
CA LEU A 120 6.60 0.05 6.87
C LEU A 120 5.61 -0.64 5.94
N ALA A 121 4.97 0.10 5.02
CA ALA A 121 4.11 -0.49 4.00
C ALA A 121 4.87 -1.42 3.05
N LEU A 122 6.07 -1.04 2.63
CA LEU A 122 6.93 -1.89 1.79
C LEU A 122 7.38 -3.15 2.53
N LEU A 123 7.83 -3.00 3.78
CA LEU A 123 8.23 -4.13 4.62
C LEU A 123 7.06 -5.08 4.87
N ALA A 124 5.88 -4.54 5.18
CA ALA A 124 4.68 -5.35 5.36
C ALA A 124 4.34 -6.11 4.07
N LEU A 125 4.35 -5.43 2.91
CA LEU A 125 4.10 -6.07 1.62
C LEU A 125 5.06 -7.23 1.34
N LEU A 126 6.37 -7.00 1.51
CA LEU A 126 7.39 -8.03 1.32
C LEU A 126 7.25 -9.18 2.31
N ALA A 127 7.05 -8.89 3.60
CA ALA A 127 6.86 -9.91 4.63
C ALA A 127 5.63 -10.78 4.34
N THR A 128 4.53 -10.16 3.88
CA THR A 128 3.30 -10.89 3.53
C THR A 128 3.50 -11.75 2.28
N SER A 129 4.22 -11.24 1.28
CA SER A 129 4.55 -12.01 0.07
C SER A 129 5.46 -13.20 0.39
N ILE A 130 6.51 -13.02 1.21
CA ILE A 130 7.39 -14.10 1.64
C ILE A 130 6.61 -15.13 2.45
N PHE A 131 5.79 -14.68 3.41
CA PHE A 131 4.96 -15.56 4.22
C PHE A 131 4.07 -16.45 3.37
N PHE A 132 3.42 -15.87 2.35
CA PHE A 132 2.61 -16.62 1.39
C PHE A 132 3.43 -17.71 0.68
N TYR A 133 4.63 -17.41 0.18
CA TYR A 133 5.51 -18.39 -0.48
C TYR A 133 6.11 -19.45 0.46
N THR A 134 6.21 -19.19 1.76
CA THR A 134 6.73 -20.18 2.73
C THR A 134 5.67 -21.14 3.24
N VAL A 135 4.40 -20.75 3.14
CA VAL A 135 3.25 -21.51 3.68
C VAL A 135 2.55 -22.32 2.57
N HIS A 136 2.88 -22.10 1.30
CA HIS A 136 2.35 -22.81 0.12
C HIS A 136 3.49 -23.26 -0.78
#